data_AF-A0A242CVM5-F1
#
_entry.id   AF-A0A242CVM5-F1
#
_cell.length_a   1.000
_cell.length_b   1.000
_cell.length_c   1.000
_cell.angle_alpha   90.00
_cell.angle_beta   90.00
_cell.angle_gamma   90.00
#
_symmetry.space_group_name_H-M   'P 1'
#
loop_
_entity.id
_entity.type
_entity.pdbx_description
1 polymer ?
#
loop_
_entity_poly.entity_id
_entity_poly.type
_entity_poly.pdbx_seq_one_letter_code
_entity_poly.pdbx_strand_id
1 'polypeptide(L)' 'MCEVLEVPRSSYYDQLKKAPSKRQTENERLSRLISGIYFENKGIYDAPKIHKLLVARGEALSLKRVQKLMRKMN' A
#
# COMPACT_ATOMS: atom_id res chain seq x y z
N MET A 1 -33.99 14.83 11.62
CA MET A 1 -33.08 14.96 10.46
C MET A 1 -31.66 14.46 10.80
N CYS A 2 -31.59 13.24 11.32
CA CYS A 2 -30.40 12.42 11.61
C CYS A 2 -30.90 10.97 11.80
N GLU A 3 -31.55 10.40 10.77
CA GLU A 3 -32.20 9.08 10.85
C GLU A 3 -31.72 8.12 9.76
N VAL A 4 -30.52 8.33 9.21
CA VAL A 4 -30.06 7.52 8.07
C VAL A 4 -28.77 6.76 8.34
N LEU A 5 -27.91 7.20 9.27
CA LEU A 5 -26.67 6.48 9.60
C LEU A 5 -26.30 6.69 11.07
N GLU A 6 -26.33 5.62 11.87
CA GLU A 6 -25.97 5.55 13.30
C GLU A 6 -24.46 5.76 13.55
N VAL A 7 -23.89 6.84 13.05
CA VAL A 7 -22.46 7.14 13.22
C VAL A 7 -22.30 8.41 14.07
N PRO A 8 -21.56 8.37 15.20
CA PRO A 8 -21.33 9.55 16.01
C PRO A 8 -20.57 10.63 15.23
N ARG A 9 -21.01 11.88 15.40
CA ARG A 9 -20.55 13.08 14.67
C ARG A 9 -19.05 13.35 14.77
N SER A 10 -18.38 12.83 15.80
CA SER A 10 -16.92 12.86 15.98
C SER A 10 -16.19 12.00 14.94
N SER A 11 -16.77 10.87 14.54
CA SER A 11 -16.19 9.95 13.55
C SER A 11 -16.22 10.53 12.13
N TYR A 12 -17.20 11.39 11.84
CA TYR A 12 -17.39 12.02 10.53
C TYR A 12 -16.18 12.91 10.12
N TYR A 13 -15.64 13.69 11.05
CA TYR A 13 -14.48 14.56 10.76
C TYR A 13 -13.13 13.85 10.91
N ASP A 14 -13.05 12.75 11.66
CA ASP A 14 -11.81 11.93 11.80
C ASP A 14 -11.48 11.16 10.52
N GLN A 15 -12.49 10.78 9.74
CA GLN A 15 -12.29 10.12 8.45
C GLN A 15 -11.99 11.13 7.33
N LEU A 16 -12.57 12.34 7.39
CA LEU A 16 -12.40 13.38 6.36
C LEU A 16 -11.04 14.11 6.41
N LYS A 17 -10.39 14.17 7.58
CA LYS A 17 -9.15 14.95 7.80
C LYS A 17 -7.84 14.15 7.71
N LYS A 18 -7.85 12.92 7.21
CA LYS A 18 -6.60 12.16 7.04
C LYS A 18 -5.87 12.62 5.77
N ALA A 19 -5.14 13.73 5.90
CA ALA A 19 -4.05 14.03 5.00
C ALA A 19 -3.14 12.78 4.90
N PRO A 20 -2.72 12.37 3.69
CA PRO A 20 -1.90 11.17 3.55
C PRO A 20 -0.65 11.35 4.39
N SER A 21 -0.48 10.48 5.38
CA SER A 21 0.72 10.49 6.21
C SER A 21 1.92 10.23 5.28
N LYS A 22 3.11 10.74 5.64
CA LYS A 22 4.36 10.46 4.90
C LYS A 22 4.51 8.96 4.59
N ARG A 23 4.06 8.09 5.51
CA ARG A 23 4.03 6.64 5.36
C ARG A 23 3.04 6.12 4.29
N GLN A 24 1.89 6.76 4.11
CA GLN A 24 0.93 6.41 3.07
C GLN A 24 1.48 6.76 1.69
N THR A 25 2.03 7.96 1.51
CA THR A 25 2.64 8.37 0.23
C THR A 25 3.80 7.45 -0.14
N GLU A 26 4.64 7.07 0.82
CA GLU A 26 5.71 6.11 0.58
C GLU A 26 5.16 4.72 0.23
N ASN A 27 4.16 4.23 0.95
CA ASN A 27 3.52 2.95 0.63
C ASN A 27 2.87 2.96 -0.76
N GLU A 28 2.27 4.07 -1.21
CA GLU A 28 1.73 4.20 -2.55
C GLU A 28 2.84 4.16 -3.61
N ARG A 29 3.95 4.87 -3.39
CA ARG A 29 5.12 4.82 -4.27
C ARG A 29 5.66 3.39 -4.37
N LEU A 30 5.82 2.71 -3.24
CA LEU A 30 6.29 1.33 -3.20
C LEU A 30 5.32 0.36 -3.87
N SER A 31 4.01 0.57 -3.67
CA SER A 31 2.97 -0.23 -4.32
C SER A 31 3.06 -0.13 -5.84
N ARG A 32 3.27 1.08 -6.38
CA ARG A 32 3.46 1.29 -7.83
C ARG A 32 4.73 0.63 -8.37
N LEU A 33 5.83 0.67 -7.60
CA LEU A 33 7.08 0.00 -8.00
C LEU A 33 6.91 -1.52 -8.03
N ILE A 34 6.27 -2.08 -6.99
CA ILE A 34 5.97 -3.52 -6.91
C ILE A 34 5.03 -3.93 -8.04
N SER A 35 3.98 -3.16 -8.32
CA SER A 35 3.04 -3.45 -9.39
C SER A 35 3.69 -3.39 -10.76
N GLY A 36 4.53 -2.38 -11.03
CA GLY A 36 5.31 -2.29 -12.25
C GLY A 36 6.14 -3.55 -12.49
N ILE A 37 6.96 -3.96 -11.52
CA ILE A 37 7.78 -5.17 -11.62
C ILE A 37 6.91 -6.42 -11.80
N TYR A 38 5.78 -6.51 -11.09
CA TYR A 38 4.88 -7.65 -11.20
C TYR A 38 4.25 -7.77 -12.60
N PHE A 39 3.73 -6.67 -13.14
CA PHE A 39 3.12 -6.64 -14.48
C PHE A 39 4.16 -6.79 -15.60
N GLU A 40 5.34 -6.17 -15.48
CA GLU A 40 6.47 -6.36 -16.39
C GLU A 40 6.84 -7.84 -16.56
N ASN A 41 6.77 -8.60 -15.47
CA ASN A 41 7.12 -10.01 -15.44
C ASN A 41 5.89 -10.93 -15.55
N LYS A 42 4.74 -10.42 -16.03
CA LYS A 42 3.48 -11.16 -16.22
C LYS A 42 3.02 -11.94 -14.99
N GLY A 43 3.33 -11.46 -13.79
CA GLY A 43 2.98 -12.09 -12.54
C GLY A 43 3.79 -13.35 -12.18
N ILE A 44 4.90 -13.62 -12.87
CA ILE A 44 5.79 -14.77 -12.60
C ILE A 44 6.59 -14.55 -11.30
N TYR A 45 6.76 -13.30 -10.88
CA TYR A 45 7.60 -12.96 -9.74
C TYR A 45 6.81 -12.91 -8.43
N ASP A 46 7.20 -13.78 -7.51
CA ASP A 46 6.71 -13.78 -6.13
C ASP A 46 7.35 -12.68 -5.29
N ALA A 47 6.74 -12.42 -4.12
CA ALA A 47 7.23 -11.45 -3.14
C ALA A 47 8.74 -11.57 -2.81
N PRO A 48 9.36 -12.77 -2.68
CA PRO A 48 10.80 -12.88 -2.45
C PRO A 48 11.66 -12.40 -3.63
N LYS A 49 11.25 -12.65 -4.88
CA LYS A 49 11.97 -12.20 -6.08
C LYS A 49 11.87 -10.68 -6.23
N ILE A 50 10.66 -10.14 -6.06
CA ILE A 50 10.43 -8.68 -6.11
C ILE A 50 11.21 -7.99 -4.99
N HIS A 51 11.23 -8.56 -3.79
CA HIS A 51 12.01 -8.03 -2.67
C HIS A 51 13.51 -7.97 -2.98
N LYS A 52 14.10 -9.04 -3.53
CA LYS A 52 15.52 -9.04 -3.94
C LYS A 52 15.82 -7.96 -4.98
N LEU A 53 14.94 -7.79 -5.97
CA LEU A 53 15.06 -6.74 -6.99
C LEU A 53 14.99 -5.33 -6.38
N LEU A 54 14.08 -5.11 -5.44
CA LEU A 54 13.94 -3.82 -4.74
C LEU A 54 15.19 -3.51 -3.92
N VAL A 55 15.71 -4.48 -3.16
CA VAL A 55 16.95 -4.32 -2.38
C VAL A 55 18.14 -4.04 -3.31
N ALA A 56 18.24 -4.72 -4.44
CA ALA A 56 19.28 -4.47 -5.45
C ALA A 56 19.17 -3.07 -6.08
N ARG A 57 17.96 -2.51 -6.16
CA ARG A 57 17.71 -1.12 -6.61
C ARG A 57 17.93 -0.08 -5.49
N GLY A 58 18.33 -0.50 -4.29
CA GLY A 58 18.61 0.39 -3.15
C GLY A 58 17.41 0.65 -2.24
N GLU A 59 16.28 -0.03 -2.44
CA GLU A 59 15.10 0.12 -1.59
C GLU A 59 15.23 -0.75 -0.33
N ALA A 60 15.35 -0.12 0.84
CA ALA A 60 15.47 -0.80 2.13
C ALA A 60 14.09 -1.19 2.68
N LEU A 61 13.53 -2.28 2.18
CA LEU A 61 12.21 -2.81 2.58
C LEU A 61 12.33 -4.19 3.19
N SER A 62 11.42 -4.55 4.08
CA SER A 62 11.33 -5.93 4.57
C SER A 62 10.45 -6.78 3.65
N LEU A 63 10.76 -8.08 3.54
CA LEU A 63 9.96 -9.04 2.79
C LEU A 63 8.49 -9.06 3.23
N LYS A 64 8.22 -8.94 4.54
CA LYS A 64 6.85 -8.83 5.08
C LYS A 64 6.11 -7.59 4.55
N ARG A 65 6.81 -6.47 4.36
CA ARG A 65 6.22 -5.23 3.84
C ARG A 65 5.84 -5.40 2.37
N VAL A 66 6.68 -6.05 1.56
CA VAL A 66 6.38 -6.41 0.17
C VAL A 66 5.16 -7.33 0.10
N GLN A 67 5.11 -8.40 0.90
CA GLN A 67 3.97 -9.31 0.96
C GLN A 67 2.66 -8.59 1.31
N LYS A 68 2.70 -7.67 2.28
CA LYS A 68 1.53 -6.89 2.69
C LYS A 68 1.05 -5.95 1.60
N LEU A 69 1.97 -5.33 0.85
CA LEU A 69 1.63 -4.46 -0.28
C LEU A 69 1.05 -5.27 -1.44
N MET A 70 1.65 -6.41 -1.79
CA MET A 70 1.10 -7.31 -2.81
C MET A 70 -0.31 -7.81 -2.44
N ARG A 71 -0.55 -8.17 -1.17
CA ARG A 71 -1.90 -8.56 -0.70
C ARG A 71 -2.94 -7.46 -0.79
N LYS A 72 -2.53 -6.19 -0.68
CA LYS A 72 -3.43 -5.03 -0.80
C LYS A 72 -3.78 -4.68 -2.24
N MET A 73 -3.02 -5.19 -3.20
CA MET A 73 -3.26 -4.97 -4.63
C MET A 73 -4.25 -5.99 -5.23
N ASN A 74 -4.59 -7.02 -4.46
CA ASN A 74 -5.56 -8.05 -4.79
C ASN A 74 -6.92 -7.69 -4.18
#